data_AF-A0A948HXT5-F1
#
_entry.id   AF-A0A948HXT5-F1
#
_cell.length_a   1.000
_cell.length_b   1.000
_cell.length_c   1.000
_cell.angle_alpha   90.00
_cell.angle_beta   90.00
_cell.angle_gamma   90.00
#
_symmetry.space_group_name_H-M   'P 1'
#
loop_
_entity.id
_entity.type
_entity.pdbx_description
1 polymer ?
#
loop_
_entity_poly.entity_id
_entity_poly.type
_entity_poly.pdbx_seq_one_letter_code
_entity_poly.pdbx_strand_id
1 'polypeptide(L)'
;MKPRKAVQWFAQEMEGKLRENDHKDGWQGCRFSALFPRLREETDELLVKAHPLQLDTIAEKLSGADACELIRECADIANFAMMIADNIRAKQEA
;
A
#
# COMPACT_ATOMS: atom_id res chain seq x y z
N MET A 1 -16.01 3.62 16.83
CA MET A 1 -16.61 4.10 15.55
C MET A 1 -16.42 3.02 14.49
N LYS A 2 -17.40 2.73 13.65
CA LYS A 2 -17.24 1.78 12.52
C LYS A 2 -16.56 2.50 11.34
N PRO A 3 -15.51 1.95 10.71
CA PRO A 3 -14.87 2.60 9.56
C PRO A 3 -15.83 2.78 8.37
N ARG A 4 -15.56 3.76 7.49
CA ARG A 4 -16.32 3.94 6.25
C ARG A 4 -16.17 2.71 5.34
N LYS A 5 -17.15 2.44 4.48
CA LYS A 5 -17.10 1.31 3.52
C LYS A 5 -15.83 1.31 2.66
N ALA A 6 -15.40 2.48 2.19
CA ALA A 6 -14.16 2.63 1.42
C ALA A 6 -12.91 2.18 2.20
N VAL A 7 -12.83 2.52 3.50
CA VAL A 7 -11.73 2.09 4.37
C VAL A 7 -11.75 0.57 4.58
N GLN A 8 -12.94 -0.01 4.77
CA GLN A 8 -13.08 -1.46 4.94
C GLN A 8 -12.67 -2.23 3.67
N TRP A 9 -13.14 -1.78 2.50
CA TRP A 9 -12.76 -2.37 1.22
C TRP A 9 -11.25 -2.26 0.99
N PHE A 10 -10.68 -1.08 1.17
CA PHE A 10 -9.25 -0.90 0.93
C PHE A 10 -8.38 -1.69 1.93
N ALA A 11 -8.84 -1.87 3.17
CA ALA A 11 -8.19 -2.75 4.13
C ALA A 11 -8.17 -4.22 3.66
N GLN A 12 -9.15 -4.67 2.88
CA GLN A 12 -9.14 -6.01 2.29
C GLN A 12 -8.12 -6.12 1.15
N GLU A 13 -7.98 -5.07 0.33
CA GLU A 13 -6.93 -5.00 -0.70
C GLU A 13 -5.52 -5.02 -0.07
N MET A 14 -5.34 -4.22 1.00
CA MET A 14 -4.12 -4.22 1.82
C MET A 14 -3.78 -5.62 2.36
N GLU A 15 -4.76 -6.28 3.00
CA GLU A 15 -4.61 -7.64 3.54
C GLU A 15 -4.27 -8.68 2.46
N GLY A 16 -4.89 -8.59 1.28
CA GLY A 16 -4.57 -9.47 0.15
C GLY A 16 -3.09 -9.41 -0.22
N LYS A 17 -2.52 -8.20 -0.29
CA LYS A 17 -1.10 -7.97 -0.58
C LYS A 17 -0.17 -8.43 0.54
N LEU A 18 -0.58 -8.31 1.80
CA LEU A 18 0.20 -8.85 2.93
C LEU A 18 0.29 -10.38 2.84
N ARG A 19 -0.82 -11.06 2.55
CA ARG A 19 -0.85 -12.53 2.41
C ARG A 19 0.02 -13.06 1.30
N GLU A 20 0.09 -12.36 0.16
CA GLU A 20 1.03 -12.70 -0.91
C GLU A 20 2.50 -12.74 -0.40
N ASN A 21 2.80 -11.95 0.63
CA ASN A 21 4.12 -11.80 1.24
C ASN A 21 4.29 -12.59 2.56
N ASP A 22 3.36 -13.46 2.95
CA ASP A 22 3.46 -14.26 4.19
C ASP A 22 4.67 -15.21 4.22
N HIS A 23 5.29 -15.44 3.06
CA HIS A 23 6.54 -16.18 2.94
C HIS A 23 7.78 -15.38 3.40
N LYS A 24 7.63 -14.10 3.76
CA LYS A 24 8.68 -13.22 4.31
C LYS A 24 8.55 -13.11 5.83
N ASP A 25 9.62 -12.67 6.51
CA ASP A 25 9.73 -12.64 7.99
C ASP A 25 8.86 -11.57 8.71
N GLY A 26 7.80 -11.06 8.07
CA GLY A 26 6.97 -9.97 8.59
C GLY A 26 7.69 -8.61 8.64
N TRP A 27 7.12 -7.63 9.33
CA TRP A 27 7.65 -6.25 9.42
C TRP A 27 7.96 -5.76 10.84
N GLN A 28 7.63 -6.55 11.85
CA GLN A 28 7.82 -6.15 13.24
C GLN A 28 9.31 -5.98 13.57
N GLY A 29 9.67 -4.85 14.16
CA GLY A 29 11.06 -4.53 14.49
C GLY A 29 11.92 -4.05 13.31
N CYS A 30 11.37 -4.01 12.09
CA CYS A 30 12.06 -3.40 10.96
C CYS A 30 12.37 -1.92 11.22
N ARG A 31 13.55 -1.48 10.78
CA ARG A 31 13.97 -0.08 10.93
C ARG A 31 13.19 0.80 9.96
N PHE A 32 12.91 2.04 10.36
CA PHE A 32 12.36 3.07 9.46
C PHE A 32 13.18 3.20 8.17
N SER A 33 14.51 3.13 8.28
CA SER A 33 15.43 3.18 7.14
C SER A 33 15.33 1.99 6.18
N ALA A 34 14.66 0.89 6.56
CA ALA A 34 14.39 -0.24 5.69
C ALA A 34 13.00 -0.14 5.06
N LEU A 35 11.99 0.35 5.79
CA LEU A 35 10.61 0.43 5.33
C LEU A 35 10.34 1.68 4.45
N PHE A 36 10.93 2.82 4.79
CA PHE A 36 10.66 4.06 4.06
C PHE A 36 11.19 4.07 2.61
N PRO A 37 12.38 3.51 2.31
CA PRO A 37 12.80 3.35 0.91
C PRO A 37 11.84 2.47 0.11
N ARG A 38 11.34 1.37 0.70
CA ARG A 38 10.34 0.51 0.08
C ARG A 38 9.06 1.27 -0.23
N LEU A 39 8.51 2.03 0.73
CA LEU A 39 7.35 2.89 0.49
C LEU A 39 7.54 3.82 -0.72
N ARG A 40 8.74 4.41 -0.87
CA ARG A 40 9.06 5.27 -2.00
C ARG A 40 9.12 4.49 -3.31
N GLU A 41 9.70 3.30 -3.31
CA GLU A 41 9.71 2.41 -4.47
C GLU A 41 8.29 2.11 -4.95
N GLU A 42 7.36 1.74 -4.05
CA GLU A 42 5.96 1.49 -4.43
C GLU A 42 5.26 2.77 -4.96
N THR A 43 5.68 3.95 -4.49
CA THR A 43 5.18 5.24 -5.03
C THR A 43 5.69 5.49 -6.45
N ASP A 44 6.96 5.16 -6.71
CA ASP A 44 7.55 5.25 -8.04
C ASP A 44 6.90 4.23 -8.99
N GLU A 45 6.59 3.03 -8.52
CA GLU A 45 5.85 2.00 -9.28
C GLU A 45 4.43 2.47 -9.65
N LEU A 46 3.70 3.06 -8.70
CA LEU A 46 2.40 3.68 -8.97
C LEU A 46 2.50 4.76 -10.05
N LEU A 47 3.50 5.64 -9.95
CA LEU A 47 3.71 6.71 -10.94
C LEU A 47 4.03 6.14 -12.32
N VAL A 48 4.91 5.14 -12.41
CA VAL A 48 5.27 4.48 -13.67
C VAL A 48 4.07 3.81 -14.31
N LYS A 49 3.16 3.21 -13.54
CA LYS A 49 1.93 2.61 -14.08
C LYS A 49 0.88 3.65 -14.49
N ALA A 50 0.79 4.76 -13.75
CA ALA A 50 -0.15 5.85 -14.05
C ALA A 50 0.29 6.71 -15.25
N HIS A 51 1.60 6.91 -15.46
CA HIS A 51 2.14 7.83 -16.47
C HIS A 51 1.74 7.48 -17.92
N PRO A 52 1.86 6.23 -18.41
CA PRO A 52 1.42 5.84 -19.75
C PRO A 52 -0.08 6.08 -20.00
N LEU A 53 -0.86 6.07 -18.92
CA LEU A 53 -2.31 6.22 -18.97
C LEU A 53 -2.74 7.69 -19.06
N GLN A 54 -1.80 8.64 -18.92
CA GLN A 54 -2.04 10.09 -18.94
C GLN A 54 -3.21 10.51 -18.04
N LEU A 55 -3.35 9.85 -16.90
CA LEU A 55 -4.47 10.07 -15.98
C LEU A 55 -4.38 11.46 -15.39
N ASP A 56 -5.13 12.40 -15.97
CA ASP A 56 -5.38 13.70 -15.37
C ASP A 56 -6.51 13.57 -14.32
N THR A 57 -7.39 12.59 -14.50
CA THR A 57 -8.40 12.19 -13.50
C THR A 57 -8.58 10.67 -13.43
N ILE A 58 -8.92 10.15 -12.25
CA ILE A 58 -9.23 8.71 -12.03
C ILE A 58 -10.55 8.30 -12.72
N ALA A 59 -11.28 9.24 -13.34
CA ALA A 59 -12.57 9.00 -14.01
C ALA A 59 -12.42 8.55 -15.49
N GLU A 60 -11.20 8.42 -15.98
CA GLU A 60 -10.92 7.99 -17.34
C GLU A 60 -11.16 6.49 -17.55
N LYS A 61 -11.30 6.07 -18.82
CA LYS A 61 -11.59 4.69 -19.22
C LYS A 61 -10.37 3.78 -19.01
N LEU A 62 -10.01 3.54 -17.76
CA LEU A 62 -9.06 2.51 -17.37
C LEU A 62 -9.60 1.14 -17.79
N SER A 63 -8.74 0.31 -18.37
CA SER A 63 -9.08 -1.10 -18.48
C SER A 63 -9.19 -1.69 -17.06
N GLY A 64 -9.97 -2.77 -16.90
CA GLY A 64 -10.09 -3.42 -15.60
C GLY A 64 -8.74 -3.88 -15.04
N ALA A 65 -7.82 -4.31 -15.91
CA ALA A 65 -6.47 -4.73 -15.53
C ALA A 65 -5.63 -3.55 -15.03
N ASP A 66 -5.64 -2.42 -15.73
CA ASP A 66 -4.89 -1.22 -15.31
C ASP A 66 -5.40 -0.67 -13.99
N ALA A 67 -6.73 -0.65 -13.80
CA ALA A 67 -7.33 -0.24 -12.54
C ALA A 67 -6.92 -1.16 -11.38
N CYS A 68 -6.92 -2.48 -11.59
CA CYS A 68 -6.47 -3.44 -10.58
C CYS A 68 -5.01 -3.23 -10.20
N GLU A 69 -4.12 -3.02 -11.17
CA GLU A 69 -2.69 -2.78 -10.89
C GLU A 69 -2.46 -1.49 -10.11
N LEU A 70 -3.12 -0.38 -10.48
CA LEU A 70 -3.02 0.88 -9.74
C LEU A 70 -3.53 0.75 -8.29
N ILE A 71 -4.62 0.01 -8.08
CA ILE A 71 -5.16 -0.26 -6.74
C ILE A 71 -4.15 -1.08 -5.91
N ARG A 72 -3.48 -2.05 -6.53
CA ARG A 72 -2.46 -2.88 -5.86
C ARG A 72 -1.26 -2.05 -5.40
N GLU A 73 -0.77 -1.15 -6.25
CA GLU A 73 0.33 -0.24 -5.85
C GLU A 73 -0.09 0.72 -4.73
N CYS A 74 -1.32 1.25 -4.80
CA CYS A 74 -1.87 2.05 -3.70
C CYS A 74 -1.88 1.25 -2.38
N ALA A 75 -2.27 -0.03 -2.43
CA ALA A 75 -2.31 -0.91 -1.27
C ALA A 75 -0.91 -1.20 -0.71
N ASP A 76 0.11 -1.35 -1.56
CA ASP A 76 1.51 -1.53 -1.12
C ASP A 76 2.05 -0.27 -0.41
N ILE A 77 1.82 0.92 -0.97
CA ILE A 77 2.16 2.19 -0.31
C ILE A 77 1.51 2.27 1.07
N ALA A 78 0.21 1.97 1.15
CA ALA A 78 -0.54 2.00 2.40
C ALA A 78 -0.03 0.95 3.41
N ASN A 79 0.33 -0.24 2.94
CA ASN A 79 0.92 -1.30 3.76
C ASN A 79 2.24 -0.85 4.37
N PHE A 80 3.19 -0.30 3.59
CA PHE A 80 4.45 0.20 4.16
C PHE A 80 4.23 1.36 5.14
N ALA A 81 3.30 2.28 4.84
CA ALA A 81 2.94 3.35 5.78
C ALA A 81 2.38 2.78 7.09
N MET A 82 1.52 1.76 7.00
CA MET A 82 0.96 1.05 8.15
C MET A 82 2.05 0.32 8.95
N MET A 83 2.97 -0.40 8.29
CA MET A 83 4.08 -1.10 8.96
C MET A 83 4.97 -0.15 9.75
N ILE A 84 5.25 1.04 9.20
CA ILE A 84 5.99 2.09 9.90
C ILE A 84 5.22 2.56 11.14
N ALA A 85 3.93 2.87 10.98
CA ALA A 85 3.08 3.32 12.08
C ALA A 85 2.95 2.25 13.18
N ASP A 86 2.81 0.99 12.80
CA ASP A 86 2.71 -0.15 13.70
C ASP A 86 3.98 -0.32 14.55
N ASN A 87 5.16 -0.26 13.92
CA ASN A 87 6.44 -0.30 14.64
C ASN A 87 6.65 0.90 15.57
N ILE A 88 6.17 2.10 15.21
CA ILE A 88 6.23 3.28 16.07
C ILE A 88 5.31 3.12 17.27
N ARG A 89 4.07 2.66 17.06
CA ARG A 89 3.10 2.37 18.13
C ARG A 89 3.67 1.34 19.10
N ALA A 90 4.22 0.23 18.59
CA ALA A 90 4.78 -0.82 19.43
C ALA A 90 5.92 -0.32 20.34
N LYS A 91 6.69 0.69 19.92
CA LYS A 91 7.72 1.33 20.76
C LYS A 91 7.16 2.24 21.86
N GLN A 92 5.94 2.76 21.71
CA GLN A 92 5.32 3.59 22.76
C GLN A 92 4.70 2.74 23.87
N GLU A 93 4.39 1.48 23.57
CA GLU A 93 3.76 0.52 24.49
C GLU A 93 4.79 -0.35 25.24
N ALA A 94 6.08 -0.27 24.89
CA ALA A 94 7.20 -0.99 25.50
C ALA A 94 7.99 -0.12 26.48
#